data_AF-A0A1H6ETW0-F1
#
_entry.id   AF-A0A1H6ETW0-F1
#
_cell.length_a   1.000
_cell.length_b   1.000
_cell.length_c   1.000
_cell.angle_alpha   90.00
_cell.angle_beta   90.00
_cell.angle_gamma   90.00
#
_symmetry.space_group_name_H-M   'P 1'
#
loop_
_entity.id
_entity.type
_entity.pdbx_description
1 polymer ?
#
loop_
_entity_poly.entity_id
_entity_poly.type
_entity_poly.pdbx_seq_one_letter_code
_entity_poly.pdbx_strand_id
1 'polypeptide(L)'
;MARIGVSSISDGRDFVARDLVGHIDDATTALAEALRKEGHEVIVAPEIVWTNELATSQARWLADRRPDLTIFNYAVWAFPHFTMLAAEATPGPLLLMANIDPAQPGMVGMLAGGGGLDQIGRVHSRAWGDIEDPAVRGRVLT
;
A
#
# COMPACT_ATOMS: atom_id res chain seq x y z
N MET A 1 -8.00 12.57 -14.25
CA MET A 1 -7.37 11.25 -14.45
C MET A 1 -5.96 11.32 -13.88
N ALA A 2 -5.66 10.52 -12.88
CA ALA A 2 -4.34 10.46 -12.24
C ALA A 2 -3.71 9.08 -12.45
N ARG A 3 -2.39 9.02 -12.43
CA ARG A 3 -1.57 7.81 -12.48
C ARG A 3 -1.25 7.35 -11.06
N ILE A 4 -1.80 6.24 -10.63
CA ILE A 4 -1.70 5.76 -9.24
C ILE A 4 -0.81 4.51 -9.20
N GLY A 5 0.27 4.57 -8.43
CA GLY A 5 1.11 3.42 -8.12
C GLY A 5 0.58 2.69 -6.88
N VAL A 6 0.53 1.37 -6.89
CA VAL A 6 0.11 0.55 -5.75
C VAL A 6 1.22 -0.44 -5.40
N SER A 7 1.69 -0.43 -4.16
CA SER A 7 2.63 -1.41 -3.61
C SER A 7 2.05 -2.05 -2.35
N SER A 8 2.02 -3.38 -2.30
CA SER A 8 1.48 -4.10 -1.16
C SER A 8 2.59 -4.46 -0.18
N ILE A 9 2.39 -4.10 1.09
CA ILE A 9 3.37 -4.32 2.16
C ILE A 9 2.89 -5.43 3.08
N SER A 10 3.77 -6.38 3.39
CA SER A 10 3.46 -7.62 4.10
C SER A 10 4.39 -7.87 5.29
N ASP A 11 4.18 -9.01 5.93
CA ASP A 11 4.96 -9.54 7.04
C ASP A 11 6.36 -9.95 6.59
N GLY A 12 7.39 -9.66 7.40
CA GLY A 12 8.77 -10.06 7.08
C GLY A 12 9.10 -11.53 7.37
N ARG A 13 8.18 -12.26 7.99
CA ARG A 13 8.32 -13.70 8.23
C ARG A 13 7.96 -14.46 6.97
N ASP A 14 8.97 -15.07 6.34
CA ASP A 14 8.86 -15.81 5.08
C ASP A 14 7.65 -16.78 5.00
N PHE A 15 7.41 -17.61 6.02
CA PHE A 15 6.26 -18.53 6.02
C PHE A 15 4.92 -17.80 6.03
N VAL A 16 4.80 -16.68 6.76
CA VAL A 16 3.59 -15.86 6.80
C VAL A 16 3.37 -15.14 5.47
N ALA A 17 4.45 -14.55 4.93
CA ALA A 17 4.40 -13.84 3.66
C ALA A 17 3.94 -14.75 2.51
N ARG A 18 4.44 -15.98 2.45
CA ARG A 18 4.06 -16.97 1.44
C ARG A 18 2.61 -17.42 1.56
N ASP A 19 2.13 -17.68 2.78
CA ASP A 19 0.77 -18.18 3.01
C ASP A 19 -0.31 -17.11 2.73
N LEU A 20 0.04 -15.82 2.79
CA LEU A 20 -0.89 -14.70 2.65
C LEU A 20 -0.88 -14.04 1.25
N VAL A 21 -0.10 -14.55 0.29
CA VAL A 21 -0.02 -13.98 -1.06
C VAL A 21 -1.39 -13.83 -1.70
N GLY A 22 -2.21 -14.90 -1.70
CA GLY A 22 -3.54 -14.86 -2.32
C GLY A 22 -4.45 -13.79 -1.70
N HIS A 23 -4.42 -13.66 -0.36
CA HIS A 23 -5.21 -12.65 0.35
C HIS A 23 -4.77 -11.22 0.00
N ILE A 24 -3.46 -11.00 -0.10
CA ILE A 24 -2.90 -9.70 -0.47
C ILE A 24 -3.23 -9.38 -1.93
N ASP A 25 -3.14 -10.35 -2.84
CA ASP A 25 -3.45 -10.18 -4.25
C ASP A 25 -4.93 -9.85 -4.47
N ASP A 26 -5.84 -10.51 -3.77
CA ASP A 26 -7.28 -10.22 -3.82
C ASP A 26 -7.56 -8.79 -3.36
N ALA A 27 -6.99 -8.38 -2.22
CA ALA A 27 -7.14 -7.01 -1.72
C ALA A 27 -6.52 -5.96 -2.66
N THR A 28 -5.36 -6.26 -3.25
CA THR A 28 -4.68 -5.38 -4.21
C THR A 28 -5.48 -5.24 -5.51
N THR A 29 -6.06 -6.33 -5.97
CA THR A 29 -6.91 -6.38 -7.17
C THR A 29 -8.18 -5.56 -6.96
N ALA A 30 -8.89 -5.76 -5.84
CA ALA A 30 -10.08 -4.99 -5.50
C ALA A 30 -9.80 -3.48 -5.44
N LEU A 31 -8.71 -3.07 -4.79
CA LEU A 31 -8.28 -1.67 -4.76
C LEU A 31 -8.00 -1.13 -6.16
N ALA A 32 -7.24 -1.87 -6.97
CA ALA A 32 -6.87 -1.43 -8.31
C ALA A 32 -8.09 -1.33 -9.24
N GLU A 33 -9.03 -2.28 -9.16
CA GLU A 33 -10.27 -2.24 -9.92
C GLU A 33 -11.16 -1.08 -9.52
N ALA A 34 -11.35 -0.83 -8.22
CA ALA A 34 -12.14 0.30 -7.75
C ALA A 34 -11.58 1.64 -8.26
N LEU A 35 -10.25 1.84 -8.20
CA LEU A 35 -9.59 3.04 -8.73
C LEU A 35 -9.70 3.14 -10.26
N ARG A 36 -9.61 2.03 -10.99
CA ARG A 36 -9.81 2.00 -12.45
C ARG A 36 -11.25 2.35 -12.85
N LYS A 37 -12.25 1.89 -12.10
CA LYS A 37 -13.67 2.23 -12.32
C LYS A 37 -13.91 3.74 -12.23
N GLU A 38 -13.16 4.43 -11.37
CA GLU A 38 -13.18 5.90 -11.23
C GLU A 38 -12.36 6.64 -12.33
N GLY A 39 -11.80 5.90 -13.29
CA GLY A 39 -11.11 6.46 -14.47
C GLY A 39 -9.64 6.78 -14.24
N HIS A 40 -9.00 6.24 -13.21
CA HIS A 40 -7.55 6.38 -12.98
C HIS A 40 -6.73 5.31 -13.74
N GLU A 41 -5.49 5.66 -14.11
CA GLU A 41 -4.51 4.66 -14.53
C GLU A 41 -3.87 4.05 -13.29
N VAL A 42 -3.97 2.73 -13.11
CA VAL A 42 -3.45 2.05 -11.91
C VAL A 42 -2.33 1.07 -12.28
N ILE A 43 -1.17 1.28 -11.67
CA ILE A 43 0.05 0.51 -11.86
C ILE A 43 0.37 -0.22 -10.57
N VAL A 44 0.30 -1.54 -10.61
CA VAL A 44 0.59 -2.39 -9.45
C VAL A 44 2.04 -2.84 -9.51
N ALA A 45 2.76 -2.71 -8.40
CA ALA A 45 4.10 -3.27 -8.27
C ALA A 45 4.07 -4.79 -8.48
N PRO A 46 5.03 -5.38 -9.21
CA PRO A 46 4.98 -6.79 -9.59
C PRO A 46 5.17 -7.75 -8.42
N GLU A 47 5.76 -7.30 -7.30
CA GLU A 47 6.02 -8.15 -6.14
C GLU A 47 5.51 -7.53 -4.84
N ILE A 48 5.03 -8.40 -3.95
CA ILE A 48 4.62 -8.02 -2.59
C ILE A 48 5.87 -7.78 -1.74
N VAL A 49 5.90 -6.68 -1.00
CA VAL A 49 7.04 -6.31 -0.15
C VAL A 49 7.01 -7.11 1.17
N TRP A 50 7.95 -8.03 1.32
CA TRP A 50 8.18 -8.77 2.57
C TRP A 50 9.67 -8.83 2.98
N THR A 51 10.54 -8.13 2.24
CA THR A 51 11.98 -7.99 2.55
C THR A 51 12.43 -6.55 2.36
N ASN A 52 13.60 -6.19 2.92
CA ASN A 52 14.22 -4.89 2.70
C ASN A 52 14.55 -4.65 1.22
N GLU A 53 15.00 -5.69 0.51
CA GLU A 53 15.32 -5.60 -0.90
C GLU A 53 14.06 -5.28 -1.71
N LEU A 54 12.97 -6.00 -1.47
CA LEU A 54 11.69 -5.75 -2.13
C LEU A 54 11.12 -4.37 -1.79
N ALA A 55 11.25 -3.92 -0.53
CA ALA A 55 10.78 -2.59 -0.13
C ALA A 55 11.39 -1.48 -0.98
N THR A 56 12.70 -1.58 -1.26
CA THR A 56 13.40 -0.58 -2.08
C THR A 56 13.25 -0.81 -3.58
N SER A 57 13.27 -2.07 -4.05
CA SER A 57 13.22 -2.38 -5.49
C SER A 57 11.83 -2.09 -6.09
N GLN A 58 10.75 -2.46 -5.40
CA GLN A 58 9.39 -2.22 -5.86
C GLN A 58 9.02 -0.73 -5.80
N ALA A 59 9.49 -0.02 -4.77
CA ALA A 59 9.30 1.43 -4.67
C ALA A 59 10.01 2.19 -5.80
N ARG A 60 11.27 1.84 -6.11
CA ARG A 60 12.01 2.42 -7.26
C ARG A 60 11.35 2.08 -8.58
N TRP A 61 10.91 0.82 -8.74
CA TRP A 61 10.20 0.38 -9.93
C TRP A 61 8.94 1.24 -10.15
N LEU A 62 8.13 1.48 -9.11
CA LEU A 62 6.98 2.38 -9.21
C LEU A 62 7.40 3.82 -9.49
N ALA A 63 8.42 4.34 -8.81
CA ALA A 63 8.92 5.70 -8.98
C ALA A 63 9.35 6.00 -10.43
N ASP A 64 9.98 5.03 -11.12
CA ASP A 64 10.38 5.16 -12.52
C ASP A 64 9.20 5.34 -13.47
N ARG A 65 8.01 4.90 -13.07
CA ARG A 65 6.75 5.12 -13.79
C ARG A 65 6.09 6.45 -13.44
N ARG A 66 6.67 7.26 -12.55
CA ARG A 66 6.22 8.63 -12.22
C ARG A 66 4.70 8.71 -11.90
N PRO A 67 4.21 7.96 -10.91
CA PRO A 67 2.82 8.09 -10.47
C PRO A 67 2.59 9.48 -9.84
N ASP A 68 1.39 10.01 -9.98
CA ASP A 68 0.92 11.23 -9.29
C ASP A 68 0.70 10.96 -7.79
N LEU A 69 0.35 9.72 -7.44
CA LEU A 69 0.13 9.24 -6.09
C LEU A 69 0.65 7.81 -5.96
N THR A 70 1.37 7.50 -4.88
CA THR A 70 1.66 6.12 -4.51
C THR A 70 0.80 5.70 -3.31
N ILE A 71 0.20 4.52 -3.40
CA ILE A 71 -0.55 3.89 -2.32
C ILE A 71 0.25 2.69 -1.82
N PHE A 72 0.53 2.67 -0.51
CA PHE A 72 0.95 1.47 0.18
C PHE A 72 -0.29 0.75 0.70
N ASN A 73 -0.53 -0.45 0.18
CA ASN A 73 -1.67 -1.29 0.49
C ASN A 73 -1.32 -2.28 1.62
N TYR A 74 -2.13 -2.30 2.66
CA TYR A 74 -1.97 -3.14 3.85
C TYR A 74 -3.18 -4.07 3.98
N ALA A 75 -3.05 -5.29 3.46
CA ALA A 75 -4.06 -6.33 3.59
C ALA A 75 -3.89 -7.19 4.86
N VAL A 76 -2.69 -7.14 5.46
CA VAL A 76 -2.22 -8.00 6.55
C VAL A 76 -1.27 -7.23 7.48
N TRP A 77 -0.79 -7.85 8.56
CA TRP A 77 0.31 -7.27 9.35
C TRP A 77 1.52 -7.00 8.47
N ALA A 78 2.20 -5.87 8.69
CA ALA A 78 3.41 -5.50 7.97
C ALA A 78 4.50 -5.00 8.92
N PHE A 79 5.75 -5.31 8.60
CA PHE A 79 6.89 -4.80 9.38
C PHE A 79 7.10 -3.31 9.06
N PRO A 80 7.06 -2.39 10.05
CA PRO A 80 7.02 -0.95 9.79
C PRO A 80 8.23 -0.39 9.02
N HIS A 81 9.40 -1.01 9.17
CA HIS A 81 10.60 -0.54 8.47
C HIS A 81 10.54 -0.77 6.95
N PHE A 82 9.73 -1.72 6.46
CA PHE A 82 9.50 -1.85 5.01
C PHE A 82 8.78 -0.63 4.46
N THR A 83 7.79 -0.11 5.18
CA THR A 83 7.11 1.15 4.84
C THR A 83 8.09 2.31 4.79
N MET A 84 9.01 2.39 5.75
CA MET A 84 10.02 3.47 5.80
C MET A 84 10.98 3.39 4.60
N LEU A 85 11.52 2.21 4.32
CA LEU A 85 12.42 1.98 3.18
C LEU A 85 11.75 2.25 1.85
N ALA A 86 10.50 1.79 1.68
CA ALA A 86 9.72 2.05 0.49
C ALA A 86 9.44 3.55 0.33
N ALA A 87 9.04 4.24 1.41
CA ALA A 87 8.75 5.67 1.36
C ALA A 87 9.96 6.55 1.07
N GLU A 88 11.16 6.15 1.51
CA GLU A 88 12.43 6.81 1.15
C GLU A 88 12.69 6.72 -0.36
N ALA A 89 12.34 5.58 -0.97
CA ALA A 89 12.47 5.33 -2.40
C ALA A 89 11.26 5.79 -3.24
N THR A 90 10.21 6.34 -2.62
CA THR A 90 8.99 6.81 -3.29
C THR A 90 8.89 8.34 -3.21
N PRO A 91 9.17 9.06 -4.32
CA PRO A 91 8.91 10.48 -4.40
C PRO A 91 7.40 10.76 -4.49
N GLY A 92 6.99 11.96 -4.05
CA GLY A 92 5.63 12.47 -4.27
C GLY A 92 4.61 12.12 -3.18
N PRO A 93 3.31 12.38 -3.43
CA PRO A 93 2.23 12.08 -2.51
C PRO A 93 2.16 10.59 -2.15
N LEU A 94 1.90 10.31 -0.87
CA LEU A 94 1.84 8.96 -0.32
C LEU A 94 0.55 8.76 0.48
N LEU A 95 -0.19 7.71 0.15
CA LEU A 95 -1.35 7.24 0.90
C LEU A 95 -1.05 5.86 1.48
N LEU A 96 -1.37 5.65 2.75
CA LEU A 96 -1.44 4.33 3.35
C LEU A 96 -2.90 3.88 3.36
N MET A 97 -3.19 2.73 2.75
CA MET A 97 -4.55 2.16 2.65
C MET A 97 -4.60 0.80 3.31
N ALA A 98 -5.55 0.59 4.21
CA ALA A 98 -5.83 -0.71 4.81
C ALA A 98 -7.27 -1.16 4.53
N ASN A 99 -7.46 -2.42 4.19
CA ASN A 99 -8.79 -3.04 4.24
C ASN A 99 -9.20 -3.33 5.71
N ILE A 100 -10.50 -3.49 5.94
CA ILE A 100 -11.01 -3.98 7.22
C ILE A 100 -11.31 -5.47 7.06
N ASP A 101 -10.43 -6.31 7.58
CA ASP A 101 -10.63 -7.75 7.70
C ASP A 101 -10.38 -8.18 9.16
N PRO A 102 -11.38 -8.74 9.87
CA PRO A 102 -11.18 -9.25 11.22
C PRO A 102 -10.12 -10.37 11.32
N ALA A 103 -9.88 -11.11 10.24
CA ALA A 103 -8.93 -12.22 10.20
C ALA A 103 -7.48 -11.74 9.99
N GLN A 104 -7.28 -10.57 9.37
CA GLN A 104 -5.97 -10.06 8.99
C GLN A 104 -5.75 -8.62 9.49
N PRO A 105 -4.68 -8.36 10.27
CA PRO A 105 -4.50 -7.08 10.95
C PRO A 105 -3.89 -5.98 10.05
N GLY A 106 -4.45 -5.77 8.85
CA GLY A 106 -4.01 -4.77 7.87
C GLY A 106 -3.93 -3.35 8.45
N MET A 107 -4.97 -2.93 9.17
CA MET A 107 -5.01 -1.62 9.83
C MET A 107 -3.89 -1.45 10.88
N VAL A 108 -3.53 -2.52 11.58
CA VAL A 108 -2.44 -2.47 12.58
C VAL A 108 -1.09 -2.29 11.87
N GLY A 109 -0.87 -3.00 10.76
CA GLY A 109 0.31 -2.81 9.90
C GLY A 109 0.40 -1.38 9.36
N MET A 110 -0.70 -0.84 8.85
CA MET A 110 -0.79 0.53 8.36
C MET A 110 -0.50 1.57 9.45
N LEU A 111 -1.06 1.42 10.65
CA LEU A 111 -0.82 2.34 11.76
C LEU A 111 0.63 2.29 12.25
N ALA A 112 1.22 1.10 12.31
CA ALA A 112 2.61 0.94 12.72
C ALA A 112 3.58 1.51 11.67
N GLY A 113 3.34 1.25 10.38
CA GLY A 113 4.08 1.86 9.27
C GLY A 113 3.93 3.39 9.24
N GLY A 114 2.71 3.90 9.40
CA GLY A 114 2.43 5.33 9.49
C GLY A 114 3.12 6.01 10.67
N GLY A 115 3.16 5.37 11.84
CA GLY A 115 3.93 5.86 12.98
C GLY A 115 5.44 5.95 12.69
N GLY A 116 5.99 4.97 11.95
CA GLY A 116 7.37 5.03 11.47
C GLY A 116 7.62 6.21 10.52
N LEU A 117 6.68 6.51 9.64
CA LEU A 117 6.74 7.68 8.75
C LEU A 117 6.65 9.01 9.53
N ASP A 118 5.80 9.08 10.56
CA ASP A 118 5.70 10.25 11.44
C ASP A 118 7.05 10.55 12.13
N GLN A 119 7.76 9.50 12.59
CA GLN A 119 9.06 9.65 13.25
C GLN A 119 10.15 10.24 12.34
N ILE A 120 10.09 9.97 11.03
CA ILE A 120 11.06 10.48 10.06
C ILE A 120 10.57 11.73 9.32
N GLY A 121 9.40 12.26 9.69
CA GLY A 121 8.83 13.45 9.07
C GLY A 121 8.32 13.23 7.64
N ARG A 122 8.03 11.98 7.24
CA ARG A 122 7.49 11.68 5.91
C ARG A 122 5.98 11.92 5.89
N VAL A 123 5.56 13.00 5.24
CA VAL A 123 4.15 13.35 5.06
C VAL A 123 3.43 12.24 4.30
N HIS A 124 2.28 11.82 4.83
CA HIS A 124 1.41 10.82 4.22
C HIS A 124 -0.04 11.01 4.68
N SER A 125 -0.97 10.49 3.89
CA SER A 125 -2.38 10.34 4.28
C SER A 125 -2.67 8.89 4.68
N ARG A 126 -3.77 8.67 5.39
CA ARG A 126 -4.24 7.33 5.78
C ARG A 126 -5.71 7.18 5.41
N ALA A 127 -6.06 6.05 4.82
CA ALA A 127 -7.43 5.63 4.58
C ALA A 127 -7.59 4.17 5.01
N TRP A 128 -8.78 3.81 5.45
CA TRP A 128 -9.10 2.42 5.78
C TRP A 128 -10.58 2.16 5.58
N GLY A 129 -10.90 0.91 5.25
CA GLY A 129 -12.27 0.47 4.99
C GLY A 129 -12.38 -0.39 3.74
N ASP A 130 -13.61 -0.68 3.36
CA ASP A 130 -13.92 -1.28 2.07
C ASP A 130 -13.82 -0.22 0.97
N ILE A 131 -12.98 -0.45 -0.04
CA ILE A 131 -12.82 0.48 -1.17
C ILE A 131 -14.06 0.55 -2.06
N GLU A 132 -15.01 -0.37 -1.93
CA GLU A 132 -16.29 -0.28 -2.62
C GLU A 132 -17.31 0.61 -1.87
N ASP A 133 -17.05 0.97 -0.61
CA ASP A 133 -17.83 1.96 0.15
C ASP A 133 -17.55 3.38 -0.39
N PRO A 134 -18.58 4.11 -0.87
CA PRO A 134 -18.43 5.49 -1.34
C PRO A 134 -17.74 6.43 -0.33
N ALA A 135 -17.94 6.23 0.97
CA ALA A 135 -17.33 7.07 2.00
C ALA A 135 -15.81 6.84 2.12
N VAL A 136 -15.37 5.60 1.92
CA VAL A 136 -13.95 5.23 1.89
C VAL A 136 -13.32 5.73 0.59
N ARG A 137 -13.98 5.50 -0.56
CA ARG A 137 -13.53 6.06 -1.85
C ARG A 137 -13.33 7.57 -1.79
N GLY A 138 -14.28 8.28 -1.18
CA GLY A 138 -14.17 9.73 -1.02
C GLY A 138 -12.87 10.17 -0.32
N ARG A 139 -12.37 9.40 0.65
CA ARG A 139 -11.09 9.69 1.35
C ARG A 139 -9.84 9.33 0.53
N VAL A 140 -9.97 8.41 -0.42
CA VAL A 140 -8.86 7.98 -1.30
C VAL A 140 -8.72 8.89 -2.53
N LEU A 141 -9.85 9.43 -3.00
CA LEU A 141 -9.93 10.23 -4.24
C LEU A 141 -9.82 11.75 -4.03
N THR A 142 -9.72 12.22 -2.78
CA THR A 142 -9.59 13.65 -2.43
C THR A 142 -8.21 13.96 -1.86
#